data_AF-A0A4Y9SPD0-F1
#
_entry.id   AF-A0A4Y9SPD0-F1
#
_cell.length_a   1.000
_cell.length_b   1.000
_cell.length_c   1.000
_cell.angle_alpha   90.00
_cell.angle_beta   90.00
_cell.angle_gamma   90.00
#
_symmetry.space_group_name_H-M   'P 1'
#
loop_
_entity.id
_entity.type
_entity.pdbx_description
1 polymer ?
#
loop_
_entity_poly.entity_id
_entity_poly.type
_entity_poly.pdbx_seq_one_letter_code
_entity_poly.pdbx_strand_id
1 'polypeptide(L)'
;MFKWLILAPLLLILVVQLWYFGWIVWWNFNNPRVTSMMSLQQEALLEKNPRARIYQTWVPYSAISNNLKRAIVASEDANFAEHDGVDWDALQKAYEKNNKRHRIAGGGSTITQQLAKNLFLSGSRSYIRKAQEMVIAFMLEAVMSKQRILEIYLNVVEFGQGTFGAEAAARHYYRISAAQLNPEQASRLAVMLPNPRYYDKHRDTRYLAKRTNFILRQLHAAELP
;
A
#
# COMPACT_ATOMS: atom_id res chain seq x y z
N MET A 1 5.35 2.02 -44.34
CA MET A 1 4.98 3.15 -43.46
C MET A 1 3.94 2.76 -42.41
N PHE A 2 2.81 2.14 -42.77
CA PHE A 2 1.71 1.80 -41.85
C PHE A 2 2.07 0.82 -40.71
N LYS A 3 2.97 -0.16 -40.95
CA LYS A 3 3.42 -1.11 -39.92
C LYS A 3 4.07 -0.42 -38.71
N TRP A 4 4.81 0.66 -38.92
CA TRP A 4 5.50 1.40 -37.86
C TRP A 4 4.56 2.23 -36.98
N LEU A 5 3.38 2.60 -37.48
CA LEU A 5 2.34 3.28 -36.68
C LEU A 5 1.75 2.38 -35.57
N ILE A 6 1.82 1.06 -35.74
CA ILE A 6 1.34 0.07 -34.76
C ILE A 6 2.52 -0.51 -33.96
N LEU A 7 3.64 -0.81 -34.63
CA LEU A 7 4.82 -1.39 -33.98
C LEU A 7 5.48 -0.44 -32.98
N ALA A 8 5.56 0.86 -33.26
CA ALA A 8 6.24 1.80 -32.37
C ALA A 8 5.53 1.98 -31.01
N PRO A 9 4.19 2.15 -30.94
CA PRO A 9 3.48 2.17 -29.66
C PRO A 9 3.59 0.86 -28.88
N LEU A 10 3.51 -0.29 -29.55
CA LEU A 10 3.65 -1.60 -28.90
C LEU A 10 5.06 -1.78 -28.31
N LEU A 11 6.08 -1.39 -29.06
CA LEU A 11 7.46 -1.42 -28.59
C LEU A 11 7.65 -0.49 -27.39
N LEU A 12 7.07 0.71 -27.42
CA LEU A 12 7.11 1.63 -26.29
C LEU A 12 6.46 1.03 -25.03
N ILE A 13 5.27 0.43 -25.18
CA ILE A 13 4.60 -0.27 -24.06
C ILE A 13 5.51 -1.37 -23.51
N LEU A 14 6.11 -2.20 -24.39
CA LEU A 14 7.02 -3.26 -23.97
C LEU A 14 8.22 -2.71 -23.20
N VAL A 15 8.88 -1.66 -23.70
CA VAL A 15 10.01 -1.01 -23.03
C VAL A 15 9.61 -0.50 -21.66
N VAL A 16 8.43 0.10 -21.52
CA VAL A 16 7.90 0.56 -20.23
C VAL A 16 7.65 -0.63 -19.27
N GLN A 17 7.09 -1.73 -19.75
CA GLN A 17 6.90 -2.93 -18.90
C GLN A 17 8.23 -3.54 -18.48
N LEU A 18 9.21 -3.63 -19.38
CA LEU A 18 10.55 -4.13 -19.06
C LEU A 18 11.26 -3.22 -18.06
N TRP A 19 11.06 -1.91 -18.14
CA TRP A 19 11.56 -0.96 -17.14
C TRP A 19 10.97 -1.24 -15.76
N TYR A 20 9.65 -1.42 -15.65
CA TYR A 20 9.02 -1.80 -14.36
C TYR A 20 9.56 -3.11 -13.84
N PHE A 21 9.64 -4.13 -14.71
CA PHE A 21 10.13 -5.45 -14.35
C PHE A 21 11.58 -5.41 -13.84
N GLY A 22 12.47 -4.66 -14.50
CA GLY A 22 13.86 -4.48 -14.05
C GLY A 22 13.96 -3.88 -12.65
N TRP A 23 13.15 -2.87 -12.35
CA TRP A 23 13.08 -2.30 -10.99
C TRP A 23 12.51 -3.27 -9.96
N ILE A 24 11.50 -4.06 -10.31
CA ILE A 24 10.92 -5.08 -9.44
C ILE A 24 11.98 -6.13 -9.08
N VAL A 25 12.75 -6.63 -10.07
CA VAL A 25 13.86 -7.56 -9.83
C VAL A 25 14.92 -6.91 -8.93
N TRP A 26 15.27 -5.65 -9.16
CA TRP A 26 16.21 -4.94 -8.29
C TRP A 26 15.71 -4.81 -6.85
N TRP A 27 14.43 -4.46 -6.66
CA TRP A 27 13.84 -4.28 -5.34
C TRP A 27 13.55 -5.59 -4.58
N ASN A 28 13.63 -6.72 -5.27
CA ASN A 28 13.62 -8.02 -4.60
C ASN A 28 14.82 -8.15 -3.66
N PHE A 29 15.97 -7.57 -4.05
CA PHE A 29 17.22 -7.64 -3.30
C PHE A 29 17.61 -6.31 -2.62
N ASN A 30 17.01 -5.20 -3.03
CA ASN A 30 17.35 -3.87 -2.54
C ASN A 30 16.12 -3.10 -2.06
N ASN A 31 16.28 -2.24 -1.06
CA ASN A 31 15.16 -1.49 -0.51
C ASN A 31 14.88 -0.22 -1.33
N PRO A 32 13.62 0.05 -1.74
CA PRO A 32 13.28 1.31 -2.38
C PRO A 32 13.48 2.48 -1.39
N ARG A 33 14.29 3.46 -1.80
CA ARG A 33 14.55 4.67 -1.00
C ARG A 33 13.51 5.76 -1.21
N VAL A 34 12.98 5.86 -2.43
CA VAL A 34 11.98 6.84 -2.83
C VAL A 34 10.98 6.13 -3.74
N THR A 35 9.70 6.42 -3.55
CA THR A 35 8.61 5.90 -4.38
C THR A 35 7.88 7.04 -5.09
N SER A 36 7.10 6.74 -6.13
CA SER A 36 6.29 7.76 -6.81
C SER A 36 5.37 8.50 -5.85
N MET A 37 4.75 7.81 -4.90
CA MET A 37 3.87 8.42 -3.90
C MET A 37 4.64 9.35 -2.94
N MET A 38 5.84 8.95 -2.51
CA MET A 38 6.71 9.79 -1.66
C MET A 38 7.10 11.09 -2.37
N SER A 39 7.52 11.01 -3.64
CA SER A 39 7.90 12.18 -4.43
C SER A 39 6.72 13.14 -4.61
N LEU A 40 5.55 12.63 -5.00
CA LEU A 40 4.34 13.45 -5.17
C LEU A 40 3.92 14.13 -3.86
N GLN A 41 4.03 13.42 -2.74
CA GLN A 41 3.70 14.01 -1.45
C GLN A 41 4.72 15.06 -1.01
N GLN A 42 6.01 14.85 -1.29
CA GLN A 42 7.06 15.82 -1.02
C GLN A 42 6.84 17.11 -1.82
N GLU A 43 6.49 17.02 -3.10
CA GLU A 43 6.14 18.16 -3.95
C GLU A 43 4.93 18.93 -3.39
N ALA A 44 3.84 18.23 -3.07
CA ALA A 44 2.63 18.83 -2.51
C ALA A 44 2.84 19.49 -1.14
N LEU A 45 3.83 19.02 -0.36
CA LEU A 45 4.22 19.64 0.90
C LEU A 45 5.06 20.92 0.68
N LEU A 46 5.97 20.90 -0.29
CA LEU A 46 6.82 22.05 -0.62
C LEU A 46 6.03 23.24 -1.16
N GLU A 47 4.96 22.99 -1.92
CA GLU A 47 4.02 24.02 -2.37
C GLU A 47 3.42 24.83 -1.20
N LYS A 48 3.27 24.21 -0.03
CA LYS A 48 2.67 24.82 1.17
C LYS A 48 3.70 25.38 2.13
N ASN A 49 4.83 24.70 2.25
CA ASN A 49 5.92 25.08 3.13
C ASN A 49 7.26 24.63 2.51
N PRO A 50 8.13 25.58 2.09
CA PRO A 50 9.41 25.27 1.46
C PRO A 50 10.38 24.44 2.32
N ARG A 51 10.14 24.33 3.63
CA ARG A 51 10.96 23.52 4.56
C ARG A 51 10.33 22.17 4.90
N ALA A 52 9.15 21.86 4.37
CA ALA A 52 8.48 20.60 4.68
C ALA A 52 9.25 19.41 4.09
N ARG A 53 9.29 18.33 4.86
CA ARG A 53 9.94 17.07 4.46
C ARG A 53 9.04 15.91 4.79
N ILE A 54 9.09 14.88 3.95
CA ILE A 54 8.55 13.57 4.31
C ILE A 54 9.49 12.86 5.30
N TYR A 55 8.93 12.00 6.13
CA TYR A 55 9.65 11.17 7.08
C TYR A 55 9.47 9.71 6.72
N GLN A 56 10.58 9.01 6.54
CA GLN A 56 10.63 7.58 6.29
C GLN A 56 11.85 7.01 7.01
N THR A 57 11.69 5.82 7.59
CA THR A 57 12.80 5.07 8.16
C THR A 57 12.57 3.61 7.84
N TRP A 58 13.48 3.04 7.04
CA TRP A 58 13.43 1.64 6.71
C TRP A 58 13.82 0.77 7.90
N VAL A 59 13.02 -0.25 8.19
CA VAL A 59 13.36 -1.31 9.15
C VAL A 59 13.11 -2.68 8.51
N PRO A 60 13.93 -3.70 8.82
CA PRO A 60 13.74 -5.04 8.27
C PRO A 60 12.42 -5.65 8.77
N TYR A 61 11.87 -6.60 8.03
CA TYR A 61 10.60 -7.27 8.36
C TYR A 61 10.56 -7.80 9.80
N SER A 62 11.67 -8.34 10.31
CA SER A 62 11.79 -8.86 11.68
C SER A 62 11.70 -7.77 12.77
N ALA A 63 12.01 -6.52 12.44
CA ALA A 63 11.93 -5.37 13.34
C ALA A 63 10.56 -4.67 13.30
N ILE A 64 9.57 -5.25 12.61
CA ILE A 64 8.19 -4.77 12.61
C ILE A 64 7.34 -5.75 13.44
N SER A 65 6.56 -5.22 14.39
CA SER A 65 5.69 -6.01 15.24
C SER A 65 4.75 -6.91 14.42
N ASN A 66 4.63 -8.17 14.82
CA ASN A 66 3.69 -9.12 14.22
C ASN A 66 2.24 -8.65 14.37
N ASN A 67 1.94 -7.83 15.39
CA ASN A 67 0.63 -7.21 15.53
C ASN A 67 0.33 -6.28 14.37
N LEU A 68 1.29 -5.44 13.95
CA LEU A 68 1.10 -4.53 12.83
C LEU A 68 0.94 -5.29 11.53
N LYS A 69 1.80 -6.28 11.27
CA LYS A 69 1.71 -7.12 10.07
C LYS A 69 0.31 -7.74 9.93
N ARG A 70 -0.18 -8.37 11.00
CA ARG A 70 -1.51 -9.00 11.04
C ARG A 70 -2.64 -8.01 10.91
N ALA A 71 -2.56 -6.87 11.61
CA ALA A 71 -3.58 -5.83 11.53
C ALA A 71 -3.72 -5.28 10.11
N ILE A 72 -2.60 -5.11 9.41
CA ILE A 72 -2.55 -4.61 8.04
C ILE A 72 -3.15 -5.62 7.07
N VAL A 73 -2.74 -6.90 7.15
CA VAL A 73 -3.32 -7.99 6.37
C VAL A 73 -4.83 -8.07 6.63
N ALA A 74 -5.27 -8.14 7.89
CA ALA A 74 -6.70 -8.21 8.22
C ALA A 74 -7.52 -6.99 7.75
N SER A 75 -6.93 -5.80 7.74
CA SER A 75 -7.62 -4.55 7.39
C SER A 75 -7.68 -4.31 5.88
N GLU A 76 -6.58 -4.55 5.18
CA GLU A 76 -6.41 -4.18 3.78
C GLU A 76 -6.62 -5.36 2.82
N ASP A 77 -6.26 -6.58 3.24
CA ASP A 77 -6.16 -7.74 2.34
C ASP A 77 -6.15 -9.08 3.09
N ALA A 78 -7.33 -9.52 3.55
CA ALA A 78 -7.43 -10.65 4.49
C ALA A 78 -6.92 -11.98 3.92
N ASN A 79 -6.94 -12.15 2.58
CA ASN A 79 -6.48 -13.34 1.88
C ASN A 79 -5.08 -13.13 1.27
N PHE A 80 -4.29 -12.17 1.76
CA PHE A 80 -3.01 -11.77 1.18
C PHE A 80 -2.05 -12.94 0.91
N ALA A 81 -2.04 -13.95 1.79
CA ALA A 81 -1.18 -15.13 1.67
C ALA A 81 -1.63 -16.10 0.57
N GLU A 82 -2.90 -16.04 0.15
CA GLU A 82 -3.53 -17.06 -0.70
C GLU A 82 -3.59 -16.68 -2.18
N HIS A 83 -3.68 -15.39 -2.51
CA HIS A 83 -3.86 -14.93 -3.89
C HIS A 83 -2.55 -14.47 -4.55
N ASP A 84 -2.49 -14.42 -5.88
CA ASP A 84 -1.29 -13.95 -6.63
C ASP A 84 -1.44 -12.50 -7.10
N GLY A 85 -1.58 -11.57 -6.15
CA GLY A 85 -1.70 -10.13 -6.40
C GLY A 85 -3.10 -9.59 -6.64
N VAL A 86 -4.09 -10.41 -7.01
CA VAL A 86 -5.50 -9.99 -7.12
C VAL A 86 -6.39 -10.98 -6.39
N ASP A 87 -7.15 -10.48 -5.41
CA ASP A 87 -8.24 -11.24 -4.78
C ASP A 87 -9.52 -11.04 -5.59
N TRP A 88 -9.81 -12.01 -6.47
CA TRP A 88 -10.98 -12.00 -7.33
C TRP A 88 -12.29 -12.12 -6.56
N ASP A 89 -12.30 -12.90 -5.48
CA ASP A 89 -13.47 -13.10 -4.63
C ASP A 89 -13.80 -11.82 -3.86
N ALA A 90 -12.80 -11.16 -3.28
CA ALA A 90 -12.98 -9.87 -2.63
C ALA A 90 -13.40 -8.79 -3.63
N LEU A 91 -12.84 -8.80 -4.84
CA LEU A 91 -13.22 -7.87 -5.90
C LEU A 91 -14.69 -8.04 -6.30
N GLN A 92 -15.15 -9.28 -6.48
CA GLN A 92 -16.55 -9.57 -6.78
C GLN A 92 -17.47 -9.15 -5.62
N LYS A 93 -17.13 -9.51 -4.38
CA LYS A 93 -17.90 -9.10 -3.18
C LYS A 93 -17.98 -7.58 -3.05
N ALA A 94 -16.88 -6.87 -3.32
CA ALA A 94 -16.84 -5.41 -3.31
C ALA A 94 -17.73 -4.81 -4.41
N TYR A 95 -17.71 -5.39 -5.61
CA TYR A 95 -18.57 -4.99 -6.71
C TYR A 95 -20.06 -5.15 -6.37
N GLU A 96 -20.47 -6.32 -5.89
CA GLU A 96 -21.86 -6.60 -5.49
C GLU A 96 -22.36 -5.66 -4.39
N LYS A 97 -21.51 -5.39 -3.38
CA LYS A 97 -21.83 -4.48 -2.28
C LYS A 97 -22.00 -3.04 -2.77
N ASN A 98 -21.17 -2.58 -3.71
CA ASN A 98 -21.23 -1.25 -4.28
C ASN A 98 -22.47 -1.06 -5.16
N ASN A 99 -22.81 -2.09 -5.95
CA ASN A 99 -24.01 -2.09 -6.77
C ASN A 99 -25.27 -2.00 -5.89
N LYS A 100 -25.35 -2.81 -4.83
CA LYS A 100 -26.47 -2.78 -3.86
C LYS A 100 -26.62 -1.41 -3.16
N ARG A 101 -25.53 -0.71 -2.91
CA ARG A 101 -25.53 0.59 -2.21
C ARG A 101 -25.61 1.81 -3.13
N HIS A 102 -25.66 1.62 -4.45
CA HIS A 102 -25.61 2.68 -5.46
C HIS A 102 -24.47 3.69 -5.23
N ARG A 103 -23.38 3.24 -4.59
CA ARG A 103 -22.21 4.06 -4.24
C ARG A 103 -20.96 3.21 -4.42
N ILE A 104 -19.98 3.77 -5.12
CA ILE A 104 -18.64 3.20 -5.19
C ILE A 104 -17.97 3.44 -3.83
N ALA A 105 -18.10 2.49 -2.91
CA ALA A 105 -17.28 2.44 -1.72
C ALA A 105 -16.04 1.60 -2.08
N GLY A 106 -14.87 2.23 -2.16
CA GLY A 106 -13.62 1.50 -2.39
C GLY A 106 -13.44 0.33 -1.41
N GLY A 107 -12.60 -0.64 -1.76
CA GLY A 107 -12.31 -1.79 -0.89
C GLY A 107 -12.16 -3.13 -1.59
N GLY A 108 -11.44 -3.16 -2.72
CA GLY A 108 -11.11 -4.42 -3.42
C GLY A 108 -9.71 -4.39 -4.03
N SER A 109 -8.81 -3.56 -3.49
CA SER A 109 -7.42 -3.53 -3.93
C SER A 109 -6.53 -4.19 -2.89
N THR A 110 -5.79 -5.20 -3.32
CA THR A 110 -4.86 -5.99 -2.51
C THR A 110 -3.67 -5.15 -2.05
N ILE A 111 -2.93 -5.63 -1.06
CA ILE A 111 -1.67 -5.02 -0.61
C ILE A 111 -0.69 -4.89 -1.78
N THR A 112 -0.59 -5.91 -2.63
CA THR A 112 0.29 -5.92 -3.81
C THR A 112 -0.11 -4.85 -4.83
N GLN A 113 -1.41 -4.68 -5.10
CA GLN A 113 -1.90 -3.61 -5.98
C GLN A 113 -1.63 -2.22 -5.38
N GLN A 114 -1.85 -2.06 -4.08
CA GLN A 114 -1.53 -0.81 -3.40
C GLN A 114 -0.03 -0.50 -3.44
N LEU A 115 0.82 -1.52 -3.30
CA LEU A 115 2.27 -1.41 -3.41
C LEU A 115 2.68 -1.01 -4.83
N ALA A 116 2.16 -1.67 -5.86
CA ALA A 116 2.39 -1.33 -7.26
C ALA A 116 2.09 0.15 -7.54
N LYS A 117 0.95 0.64 -7.04
CA LYS A 117 0.56 2.04 -7.13
C LYS A 117 1.56 2.96 -6.40
N ASN A 118 1.94 2.62 -5.17
CA ASN A 118 2.84 3.44 -4.37
C ASN A 118 4.22 3.59 -5.02
N LEU A 119 4.78 2.46 -5.50
CA LEU A 119 6.12 2.39 -6.07
C LEU A 119 6.26 3.17 -7.37
N PHE A 120 5.31 3.01 -8.30
CA PHE A 120 5.50 3.40 -9.70
C PHE A 120 4.48 4.39 -10.26
N LEU A 121 3.27 4.48 -9.69
CA LEU A 121 2.15 5.12 -10.37
C LEU A 121 1.76 6.44 -9.72
N SER A 122 1.27 7.36 -10.54
CA SER A 122 0.76 8.65 -10.07
C SER A 122 -0.62 8.51 -9.42
N GLY A 123 -1.03 9.54 -8.66
CA GLY A 123 -2.36 9.60 -8.02
C GLY A 123 -3.55 9.77 -8.97
N SER A 124 -3.33 9.79 -10.29
CA SER A 124 -4.40 9.94 -11.30
C SER A 124 -5.46 8.85 -11.17
N ARG A 125 -6.74 9.15 -11.38
CA ARG A 125 -7.82 8.14 -11.32
C ARG A 125 -8.28 7.79 -12.74
N SER A 126 -7.66 6.78 -13.35
CA SER A 126 -8.06 6.26 -14.66
C SER A 126 -8.08 4.73 -14.68
N TYR A 127 -8.93 4.16 -15.56
CA TYR A 127 -8.99 2.70 -15.78
C TYR A 127 -7.67 2.16 -16.33
N ILE A 128 -6.99 2.91 -17.20
CA ILE A 128 -5.67 2.54 -17.74
C ILE A 128 -4.64 2.42 -16.61
N ARG A 129 -4.59 3.39 -15.69
CA ARG A 129 -3.70 3.31 -14.52
C ARG A 129 -4.04 2.09 -13.66
N LYS A 130 -5.33 1.77 -13.47
CA LYS A 130 -5.75 0.60 -12.69
C LYS A 130 -5.38 -0.72 -13.39
N ALA A 131 -5.43 -0.79 -14.71
CA ALA A 131 -4.91 -1.94 -15.47
C ALA A 131 -3.39 -2.07 -15.30
N GLN A 132 -2.65 -0.96 -15.38
CA GLN A 132 -1.20 -0.96 -15.14
C GLN A 132 -0.84 -1.40 -13.72
N GLU A 133 -1.62 -0.98 -12.71
CA GLU A 133 -1.48 -1.42 -11.32
C GLU A 133 -1.60 -2.94 -11.19
N MET A 134 -2.54 -3.54 -11.92
CA MET A 134 -2.74 -5.00 -11.93
C MET A 134 -1.57 -5.72 -12.62
N VAL A 135 -1.10 -5.23 -13.77
CA VAL A 135 0.06 -5.81 -14.47
C VAL A 135 1.31 -5.79 -13.58
N ILE A 136 1.59 -4.65 -12.94
CA ILE A 136 2.72 -4.51 -12.01
C ILE A 136 2.53 -5.39 -10.78
N ALA A 137 1.30 -5.53 -10.26
CA ALA A 137 1.03 -6.43 -9.13
C ALA A 137 1.38 -7.89 -9.46
N PHE A 138 1.01 -8.37 -10.65
CA PHE A 138 1.40 -9.72 -11.10
C PHE A 138 2.93 -9.86 -11.25
N MET A 139 3.61 -8.83 -11.76
CA MET A 139 5.08 -8.84 -11.82
C MET A 139 5.72 -8.90 -10.43
N LEU A 140 5.18 -8.18 -9.45
CA LEU A 140 5.65 -8.22 -8.06
C LEU A 140 5.53 -9.63 -7.47
N GLU A 141 4.37 -10.27 -7.63
CA GLU A 141 4.10 -11.62 -7.09
C GLU A 141 4.91 -12.71 -7.80
N ALA A 142 5.19 -12.54 -9.09
CA ALA A 142 6.03 -13.47 -9.83
C ALA A 142 7.51 -13.43 -9.40
N VAL A 143 7.97 -12.31 -8.82
CA VAL A 143 9.39 -12.08 -8.52
C VAL A 143 9.70 -12.12 -7.03
N MET A 144 8.79 -11.62 -6.19
CA MET A 144 9.01 -11.43 -4.76
C MET A 144 8.17 -12.40 -3.94
N SER A 145 8.73 -12.86 -2.81
CA SER A 145 7.92 -13.57 -1.82
C SER A 145 6.89 -12.67 -1.16
N LYS A 146 5.80 -13.25 -0.64
CA LYS A 146 4.78 -12.53 0.15
C LYS A 146 5.37 -11.75 1.32
N GLN A 147 6.35 -12.32 2.00
CA GLN A 147 7.07 -11.65 3.08
C GLN A 147 7.79 -10.39 2.57
N ARG A 148 8.47 -10.46 1.41
CA ARG A 148 9.18 -9.32 0.81
C ARG A 148 8.21 -8.23 0.34
N ILE A 149 7.10 -8.60 -0.29
CA ILE A 149 6.04 -7.66 -0.71
C ILE A 149 5.51 -6.91 0.52
N LEU A 150 5.16 -7.63 1.58
CA LEU A 150 4.64 -7.03 2.81
C LEU A 150 5.68 -6.16 3.52
N GLU A 151 6.95 -6.57 3.54
CA GLU A 151 8.04 -5.76 4.08
C GLU A 151 8.18 -4.42 3.37
N ILE A 152 8.21 -4.43 2.03
CA ILE A 152 8.30 -3.18 1.26
C ILE A 152 7.06 -2.32 1.54
N TYR A 153 5.87 -2.91 1.45
CA TYR A 153 4.61 -2.20 1.71
C TYR A 153 4.63 -1.49 3.07
N LEU A 154 5.00 -2.21 4.15
CA LEU A 154 5.05 -1.66 5.49
C LEU A 154 6.09 -0.55 5.66
N ASN A 155 7.09 -0.47 4.79
CA ASN A 155 8.13 0.57 4.82
C ASN A 155 7.84 1.77 3.91
N VAL A 156 6.87 1.67 3.00
CA VAL A 156 6.57 2.72 2.01
C VAL A 156 5.14 3.24 2.03
N VAL A 157 4.22 2.60 2.76
CA VAL A 157 2.84 3.08 2.89
C VAL A 157 2.76 4.36 3.73
N GLU A 158 1.88 5.29 3.35
CA GLU A 158 1.64 6.53 4.09
C GLU A 158 0.65 6.27 5.24
N PHE A 159 1.08 6.49 6.49
CA PHE A 159 0.22 6.38 7.68
C PHE A 159 -0.40 7.71 8.11
N GLY A 160 0.22 8.83 7.72
CA GLY A 160 -0.19 10.20 8.08
C GLY A 160 0.44 11.21 7.13
N GLN A 161 0.12 12.50 7.28
CA GLN A 161 0.61 13.51 6.34
C GLN A 161 2.15 13.55 6.31
N GLY A 162 2.75 13.05 5.23
CA GLY A 162 4.21 13.01 5.08
C GLY A 162 4.90 11.98 5.97
N THR A 163 4.16 11.05 6.59
CA THR A 163 4.71 9.98 7.45
C THR A 163 4.58 8.65 6.74
N PHE A 164 5.72 8.12 6.28
CA PHE A 164 5.79 6.89 5.50
C PHE A 164 6.52 5.78 6.24
N GLY A 165 5.93 4.59 6.20
CA GLY A 165 6.50 3.38 6.79
C GLY A 165 6.20 3.21 8.28
N ALA A 166 6.28 1.96 8.73
CA ALA A 166 5.89 1.52 10.06
C ALA A 166 6.72 2.18 11.18
N GLU A 167 8.04 2.30 11.02
CA GLU A 167 8.90 2.91 12.04
C GLU A 167 8.60 4.40 12.20
N ALA A 168 8.48 5.14 11.09
CA ALA A 168 8.13 6.56 11.14
C ALA A 168 6.75 6.76 11.80
N ALA A 169 5.77 5.91 11.47
CA ALA A 169 4.44 5.95 12.08
C ALA A 169 4.48 5.66 13.58
N ALA A 170 5.16 4.60 14.01
CA ALA A 170 5.28 4.24 15.43
C ALA A 170 5.92 5.36 16.25
N ARG A 171 6.98 5.99 15.71
CA ARG A 171 7.66 7.14 16.32
C ARG A 171 6.80 8.39 16.34
N HIS A 172 6.02 8.63 15.28
CA HIS A 172 5.15 9.79 15.18
C HIS A 172 3.97 9.71 16.16
N TYR A 173 3.25 8.58 16.18
CA TYR A 173 2.01 8.44 16.93
C TYR A 173 2.18 7.97 18.38
N TYR A 174 3.21 7.16 18.66
CA TYR A 174 3.34 6.46 19.94
C TYR A 174 4.71 6.62 20.61
N ARG A 175 5.68 7.28 19.95
CA ARG A 175 7.04 7.50 20.48
C ARG A 175 7.80 6.21 20.81
N ILE A 176 7.44 5.11 20.17
CA ILE A 176 8.07 3.78 20.31
C ILE A 176 8.60 3.29 18.97
N SER A 177 9.39 2.22 18.98
CA SER A 177 9.76 1.52 17.75
C SER A 177 8.59 0.70 17.18
N ALA A 178 8.55 0.49 15.87
CA ALA A 178 7.60 -0.39 15.19
C ALA A 178 7.60 -1.83 15.75
N ALA A 179 8.73 -2.30 16.28
CA ALA A 179 8.84 -3.60 16.95
C ALA A 179 7.97 -3.70 18.22
N GLN A 180 7.68 -2.57 18.87
CA GLN A 180 7.00 -2.50 20.17
C GLN A 180 5.50 -2.22 20.07
N LEU A 181 4.95 -2.10 18.85
CA LEU A 181 3.53 -1.84 18.66
C LEU A 181 2.68 -2.95 19.28
N ASN A 182 1.85 -2.57 20.24
CA ASN A 182 0.88 -3.46 20.85
C ASN A 182 -0.32 -3.71 19.90
N PRO A 183 -1.19 -4.70 20.18
CA PRO A 183 -2.32 -5.04 19.30
C PRO A 183 -3.27 -3.88 18.99
N GLU A 184 -3.55 -3.02 19.97
CA GLU A 184 -4.46 -1.88 19.80
C GLU A 184 -3.83 -0.80 18.91
N GLN A 185 -2.59 -0.43 19.19
CA GLN A 185 -1.82 0.54 18.42
C GLN A 185 -1.66 0.09 16.96
N ALA A 186 -1.30 -1.17 16.75
CA ALA A 186 -1.21 -1.80 15.45
C ALA A 186 -2.54 -1.76 14.68
N SER A 187 -3.64 -2.17 15.33
CA SER A 187 -4.98 -2.15 14.74
C SER A 187 -5.41 -0.74 14.38
N ARG A 188 -5.10 0.25 15.23
CA ARG A 188 -5.46 1.65 14.97
C ARG A 188 -4.69 2.21 13.77
N LEU A 189 -3.39 1.94 13.64
CA LEU A 189 -2.61 2.34 12.47
C LEU A 189 -3.13 1.71 11.17
N ALA A 190 -3.47 0.42 11.20
CA ALA A 190 -4.01 -0.26 10.03
C ALA A 190 -5.32 0.37 9.53
N VAL A 191 -6.24 0.71 10.44
CA VAL A 191 -7.53 1.32 10.07
C VAL A 191 -7.39 2.76 9.54
N MET A 192 -6.27 3.43 9.80
CA MET A 192 -6.00 4.77 9.26
C MET A 192 -5.61 4.73 7.77
N LEU A 193 -5.04 3.63 7.28
CA LEU A 193 -4.47 3.52 5.94
C LEU A 193 -5.40 3.85 4.76
N PRO A 194 -6.72 3.56 4.81
CA PRO A 194 -7.61 3.94 3.72
C PRO A 194 -7.70 5.46 3.50
N ASN A 195 -7.44 6.27 4.54
CA ASN A 195 -7.46 7.73 4.44
C ASN A 195 -6.51 8.38 5.47
N PRO A 196 -5.19 8.22 5.29
CA PRO A 196 -4.21 8.48 6.35
C PRO A 196 -4.17 9.96 6.73
N ARG A 197 -4.20 10.85 5.73
CA ARG A 197 -4.18 12.31 5.92
C ARG A 197 -5.42 12.85 6.66
N TYR A 198 -6.58 12.21 6.50
CA TYR A 198 -7.78 12.58 7.25
C TYR A 198 -7.66 12.13 8.71
N TYR A 199 -7.33 10.87 8.94
CA TYR A 199 -7.26 10.32 10.29
C TYR A 199 -6.08 10.85 11.09
N ASP A 200 -5.02 11.32 10.44
CA ASP A 200 -3.92 12.02 11.09
C ASP A 200 -4.41 13.23 11.90
N LYS A 201 -5.43 13.94 11.39
CA LYS A 201 -6.09 15.09 12.03
C LYS A 201 -7.36 14.73 12.81
N HIS A 202 -7.94 13.56 12.56
CA HIS A 202 -9.23 13.13 13.12
C HIS A 202 -9.11 11.77 13.80
N ARG A 203 -8.21 11.67 14.78
CA ARG A 203 -7.90 10.40 15.46
C ARG A 203 -9.02 9.91 16.36
N ASP A 204 -9.91 10.76 16.85
CA ASP A 204 -10.90 10.39 17.87
C ASP A 204 -12.30 10.13 17.32
N THR A 205 -12.40 9.81 16.03
CA THR A 205 -13.69 9.50 15.41
C THR A 205 -14.26 8.18 15.95
N ARG A 206 -15.58 8.15 16.16
CA ARG A 206 -16.30 6.92 16.55
C ARG A 206 -16.12 5.80 15.52
N TYR A 207 -16.00 6.16 14.23
CA TYR A 207 -15.70 5.21 13.16
C TYR A 207 -14.35 4.52 13.37
N LEU A 208 -13.28 5.30 13.61
CA LEU A 208 -11.94 4.76 13.81
C LEU A 208 -11.93 3.82 15.01
N ALA A 209 -12.46 4.25 16.17
CA ALA A 209 -12.53 3.42 17.36
C ALA A 209 -13.31 2.11 17.15
N LYS A 210 -14.49 2.17 16.52
CA LYS A 210 -15.30 0.98 16.23
C LYS A 210 -14.57 0.00 15.32
N ARG A 211 -13.91 0.52 14.28
CA ARG A 211 -13.22 -0.31 13.28
C ARG A 211 -11.90 -0.86 13.82
N THR A 212 -11.17 -0.13 14.65
CA THR A 212 -10.02 -0.64 15.42
C THR A 212 -10.41 -1.84 16.27
N ASN A 213 -11.51 -1.73 17.03
CA ASN A 213 -12.01 -2.85 17.84
C ASN A 213 -12.42 -4.07 17.01
N PHE A 214 -12.91 -3.86 15.79
CA PHE A 214 -13.22 -4.95 14.86
C PHE A 214 -11.94 -5.65 14.38
N ILE A 215 -10.93 -4.90 13.94
CA ILE A 215 -9.64 -5.47 13.49
C ILE A 215 -8.90 -6.15 14.64
N LEU A 216 -8.93 -5.58 15.83
CA LEU A 216 -8.30 -6.16 17.03
C LEU A 216 -8.81 -7.58 17.31
N ARG A 217 -10.11 -7.84 17.13
CA ARG A 217 -10.71 -9.17 17.30
C ARG A 217 -10.30 -10.16 16.20
N GLN A 218 -9.96 -9.66 15.02
CA GLN A 218 -9.55 -10.45 13.86
C GLN A 218 -8.03 -10.62 13.76
N LEU A 219 -7.26 -9.98 14.65
CA LEU A 219 -5.80 -9.91 14.55
C LEU A 219 -5.14 -11.29 14.46
N HIS A 220 -5.65 -12.28 15.20
CA HIS A 220 -5.10 -13.64 15.20
C HIS A 220 -5.59 -14.51 14.04
N ALA A 221 -6.59 -14.08 13.28
CA ALA A 221 -7.11 -14.80 12.13
C ALA A 221 -6.29 -14.54 10.85
N ALA A 222 -5.50 -13.46 10.82
CA ALA A 222 -4.63 -13.16 9.70
C ALA A 222 -3.36 -14.01 9.74
N GLU A 223 -3.17 -14.81 8.70
CA GLU A 223 -1.93 -15.56 8.49
C GLU A 223 -0.81 -14.63 8.02
N LEU A 224 0.39 -14.83 8.55
CA LEU A 224 1.58 -14.12 8.12
C LEU A 224 2.40 -15.03 7.23
N PRO A 225 2.92 -14.52 6.09
CA PRO A 225 3.90 -15.22 5.29
C PRO A 225 5.28 -15.27 5.95
#